data_AF-A0A143XW12-F1
#
_entry.id   AF-A0A143XW12-F1
#
_cell.length_a   1.000
_cell.length_b   1.000
_cell.length_c   1.000
_cell.angle_alpha   90.00
_cell.angle_beta   90.00
_cell.angle_gamma   90.00
#
_symmetry.space_group_name_H-M   'P 1'
#
loop_
_entity.id
_entity.type
_entity.pdbx_description
1 polymer ?
#
loop_
_entity_poly.entity_id
_entity_poly.type
_entity_poly.pdbx_seq_one_letter_code
_entity_poly.pdbx_strand_id
1 'polypeptide(L)'
;MELVNADILANLQDYDIEEPDINIDFRRVKNLKVYFEHTAIPLTTDVHDIGQWQGGDIVIFDKHIGIVSDKRNDDGVAYVIHHNSPFQAAYEEDILEKRDDLVAHYRVSE
;
A
#
# COMPACT_ATOMS: atom_id res chain seq x y z
N MET A 1 -0.88 -14.89 -5.57
CA MET A 1 -2.31 -15.27 -5.60
C MET A 1 -2.68 -16.09 -4.38
N GLU A 2 -1.91 -17.14 -4.08
CA GLU A 2 -2.22 -18.09 -3.01
C GLU A 2 -2.26 -17.46 -1.60
N LEU A 3 -1.35 -16.54 -1.26
CA LEU A 3 -1.30 -15.95 0.08
C LEU A 3 -2.55 -15.15 0.43
N VAL A 4 -2.94 -14.21 -0.44
CA VAL A 4 -4.16 -13.41 -0.25
C VAL A 4 -5.39 -14.29 -0.23
N ASN A 5 -5.47 -15.29 -1.11
CA ASN A 5 -6.59 -16.22 -1.13
C ASN A 5 -6.65 -17.07 0.15
N ALA A 6 -5.52 -17.55 0.64
CA ALA A 6 -5.45 -18.31 1.89
C ALA A 6 -5.92 -17.47 3.09
N ASP A 7 -5.50 -16.20 3.16
CA ASP A 7 -5.96 -15.29 4.21
C ASP A 7 -7.46 -14.98 4.10
N ILE A 8 -7.97 -14.72 2.89
CA ILE A 8 -9.41 -14.53 2.64
C ILE A 8 -10.21 -15.75 3.12
N LEU A 9 -9.79 -16.96 2.76
CA LEU A 9 -10.50 -18.19 3.14
C LEU A 9 -10.46 -18.45 4.65
N ALA A 10 -9.40 -18.01 5.33
CA ALA A 10 -9.28 -18.13 6.79
C ALA A 10 -10.10 -17.06 7.54
N ASN A 11 -10.25 -15.86 6.96
CA ASN A 11 -10.75 -14.67 7.62
C ASN A 11 -11.91 -13.99 6.86
N LEU A 12 -12.80 -14.76 6.22
CA LEU A 12 -13.87 -14.27 5.32
C LEU A 12 -14.68 -13.07 5.84
N GLN A 13 -14.93 -13.01 7.15
CA GLN A 13 -15.73 -11.95 7.79
C GLN A 13 -15.06 -10.56 7.79
N ASP A 14 -13.74 -10.50 7.64
CA ASP A 14 -12.97 -9.25 7.63
C ASP A 14 -12.92 -8.64 6.21
N TYR A 15 -13.30 -9.44 5.21
CA TYR A 15 -13.30 -9.06 3.80
C TYR A 15 -14.72 -8.75 3.30
N ASP A 16 -14.87 -7.60 2.64
CA ASP A 16 -16.10 -7.23 1.93
C ASP A 16 -16.17 -7.95 0.56
N ILE A 17 -16.38 -9.27 0.59
CA ILE A 17 -16.42 -10.17 -0.57
C ILE A 17 -17.62 -11.12 -0.45
N GLU A 18 -18.46 -11.17 -1.48
CA GLU A 18 -19.58 -12.14 -1.53
C GLU A 18 -19.08 -13.56 -1.86
N GLU A 19 -18.27 -13.68 -2.92
CA GLU A 19 -17.67 -14.93 -3.37
C GLU A 19 -16.18 -14.70 -3.70
N PRO A 20 -15.24 -15.37 -3.01
CA PRO A 20 -13.81 -15.27 -3.31
C PRO A 20 -13.47 -15.75 -4.72
N ASP A 21 -12.64 -14.96 -5.42
CA ASP A 21 -12.06 -15.27 -6.73
C ASP A 21 -10.54 -15.07 -6.68
N ILE A 22 -9.82 -16.18 -6.59
CA ILE A 22 -8.36 -16.26 -6.58
C ILE A 22 -7.68 -15.53 -7.76
N ASN A 23 -8.38 -15.35 -8.89
CA ASN A 23 -7.82 -14.72 -10.09
C ASN A 23 -7.91 -13.19 -10.06
N ILE A 24 -8.70 -12.61 -9.15
CA ILE A 24 -8.97 -11.18 -9.10
C ILE A 24 -8.75 -10.58 -7.71
N ASP A 25 -8.96 -11.31 -6.62
CA ASP A 25 -8.94 -10.72 -5.28
C ASP A 25 -7.58 -10.17 -4.87
N PHE A 26 -6.49 -10.80 -5.30
CA PHE A 26 -5.13 -10.36 -5.00
C PHE A 26 -4.75 -9.03 -5.68
N ARG A 27 -5.56 -8.49 -6.60
CA ARG A 27 -5.33 -7.19 -7.25
C ARG A 27 -6.28 -6.09 -6.76
N ARG A 28 -7.19 -6.39 -5.83
CA ARG A 28 -8.14 -5.41 -5.28
C ARG A 28 -7.51 -4.69 -4.09
N VAL A 29 -7.37 -3.36 -4.18
CA VAL A 29 -6.77 -2.53 -3.10
C VAL A 29 -7.45 -2.77 -1.75
N LYS A 30 -8.78 -2.83 -1.73
CA LYS A 30 -9.55 -3.09 -0.48
C LYS A 30 -9.16 -4.42 0.19
N ASN A 31 -8.92 -5.48 -0.61
CA ASN A 31 -8.52 -6.79 -0.08
C ASN A 31 -7.06 -6.75 0.36
N LEU A 32 -6.19 -6.11 -0.43
CA LEU A 32 -4.78 -5.97 -0.08
C LEU A 32 -4.58 -5.19 1.22
N LYS A 33 -5.42 -4.18 1.51
CA LYS A 33 -5.39 -3.48 2.80
C LYS A 33 -5.59 -4.46 3.97
N VAL A 34 -6.64 -5.28 3.92
CA VAL A 34 -6.94 -6.26 4.98
C VAL A 34 -5.80 -7.27 5.10
N TYR A 35 -5.31 -7.79 3.98
CA TYR A 35 -4.19 -8.73 3.97
C TYR A 35 -2.95 -8.15 4.65
N PHE A 36 -2.52 -6.94 4.28
CA PHE A 36 -1.35 -6.32 4.91
C PHE A 36 -1.59 -5.95 6.37
N GLU A 37 -2.82 -5.62 6.77
CA GLU A 37 -3.19 -5.43 8.16
C GLU A 37 -2.99 -6.71 9.00
N HIS A 38 -3.23 -7.88 8.41
CA HIS A 38 -3.01 -9.18 9.07
C HIS A 38 -1.55 -9.64 9.05
N THR A 39 -0.81 -9.35 7.98
CA THR A 39 0.47 -10.02 7.71
C THR A 39 1.70 -9.11 7.75
N ALA A 40 1.54 -7.80 7.88
CA ALA A 40 2.63 -6.84 7.86
C ALA A 40 2.67 -5.98 9.13
N ILE A 41 3.78 -5.27 9.32
CA ILE A 41 3.98 -4.38 10.45
C ILE A 41 3.34 -3.02 10.10
N PRO A 42 2.29 -2.57 10.83
CA PRO A 42 1.73 -1.24 10.60
C PRO A 42 2.71 -0.15 11.06
N LEU A 43 2.80 0.91 10.28
CA LEU A 43 3.66 2.07 10.54
C LEU A 43 2.83 3.36 10.60
N THR A 44 3.48 4.45 11.02
CA THR A 44 2.86 5.78 11.02
C THR A 44 2.52 6.25 9.61
N THR A 45 1.42 6.97 9.47
CA THR A 45 1.06 7.71 8.25
C THR A 45 1.49 9.19 8.32
N ASP A 46 2.15 9.62 9.40
CA ASP A 46 2.83 10.91 9.44
C ASP A 46 4.04 10.87 8.51
N VAL A 47 3.91 11.54 7.36
CA VAL A 47 4.91 11.55 6.29
C VAL A 47 6.21 12.27 6.69
N HIS A 48 6.17 13.05 7.77
CA HIS A 48 7.34 13.78 8.29
C HIS A 48 8.11 13.01 9.37
N ASP A 49 7.63 11.83 9.80
CA ASP A 49 8.43 10.91 10.63
C ASP A 49 9.42 10.12 9.77
N ILE A 50 10.35 10.86 9.14
CA ILE A 50 11.28 10.40 8.09
C ILE A 50 11.92 9.04 8.39
N GLY A 51 12.28 8.79 9.66
CA GLY A 51 12.93 7.56 10.08
C GLY A 51 12.06 6.30 9.98
N GLN A 52 10.73 6.44 10.06
CA GLN A 52 9.80 5.32 9.94
C GLN A 52 9.56 4.90 8.49
N TRP A 53 9.84 5.76 7.51
CA TRP A 53 9.61 5.52 6.09
C TRP A 53 10.86 4.97 5.44
N GLN A 54 10.84 3.75 4.93
CA GLN A 54 11.97 3.12 4.26
C GLN A 54 11.59 2.62 2.87
N GLY A 55 12.56 2.61 1.95
CA GLY A 55 12.34 2.09 0.62
C GLY A 55 11.86 0.64 0.67
N GLY A 56 10.80 0.33 -0.10
CA GLY A 56 10.17 -0.99 -0.12
C GLY A 56 8.94 -1.12 0.79
N ASP A 57 8.66 -0.16 1.67
CA ASP A 57 7.41 -0.14 2.42
C ASP A 57 6.20 0.00 1.48
N ILE A 58 5.04 -0.45 1.95
CA ILE A 58 3.78 -0.38 1.19
C ILE A 58 2.94 0.77 1.72
N VAL A 59 2.47 1.63 0.81
CA VAL A 59 1.48 2.67 1.12
C VAL A 59 0.17 2.40 0.40
N ILE A 60 -0.93 2.57 1.14
CA ILE A 60 -2.27 2.38 0.63
C ILE A 60 -3.03 3.70 0.76
N PHE A 61 -3.58 4.14 -0.35
CA PHE A 61 -4.57 5.19 -0.43
C PHE A 61 -5.96 4.58 -0.64
N ASP A 62 -7.03 5.37 -0.48
CA ASP A 62 -8.42 4.88 -0.57
C ASP A 62 -8.71 3.96 -1.77
N LYS A 63 -8.19 4.29 -2.95
CA LYS A 63 -8.40 3.51 -4.19
C LYS A 63 -7.11 3.23 -4.93
N HIS A 64 -5.97 3.39 -4.27
CA HIS A 64 -4.67 3.32 -4.92
C HIS A 64 -3.62 2.70 -3.98
N ILE A 65 -2.58 2.12 -4.55
CA ILE A 65 -1.50 1.49 -3.78
C ILE A 65 -0.15 1.78 -4.45
N GLY A 66 0.88 1.92 -3.64
CA GLY A 66 2.23 2.17 -4.10
C GLY A 66 3.29 1.59 -3.17
N ILE A 67 4.54 1.67 -3.62
CA ILE A 67 5.71 1.27 -2.84
C ILE A 67 6.50 2.54 -2.50
N VAL A 68 6.96 2.66 -1.26
CA VAL A 68 7.80 3.78 -0.82
C VAL A 68 9.17 3.66 -1.51
N SER A 69 9.63 4.76 -2.08
CA SER A 69 10.96 4.88 -2.69
C SER A 69 12.04 5.12 -1.61
N ASP A 70 13.29 4.76 -1.93
CA ASP A 70 14.46 5.18 -1.17
C ASP A 70 14.87 6.64 -1.43
N LYS A 71 14.28 7.31 -2.43
CA LYS A 71 14.46 8.74 -2.72
C LYS A 71 13.46 9.61 -2.00
N ARG A 72 13.87 10.86 -1.76
CA ARG A 72 13.12 11.85 -0.98
C ARG A 72 13.15 13.23 -1.65
N ASN A 73 12.17 14.07 -1.35
CA ASN A 73 12.23 15.50 -1.64
C ASN A 73 13.17 16.24 -0.67
N ASP A 74 13.28 17.56 -0.85
CA ASP A 74 14.11 18.43 -0.03
C ASP A 74 13.68 18.48 1.45
N ASP A 75 12.40 18.19 1.74
CA ASP A 75 11.85 18.09 3.10
C ASP A 75 12.07 16.70 3.72
N GLY A 76 12.68 15.77 2.99
CA GLY A 76 12.97 14.41 3.43
C GLY A 76 11.77 13.46 3.33
N VAL A 77 10.64 13.88 2.77
CA VAL A 77 9.48 13.02 2.53
C VAL A 77 9.77 12.09 1.35
N ALA A 78 9.44 10.81 1.50
CA ALA A 78 9.74 9.80 0.50
C ALA A 78 8.87 9.95 -0.76
N TYR A 79 9.43 9.59 -1.91
CA TYR A 79 8.64 9.41 -3.13
C TYR A 79 7.88 8.09 -3.10
N VAL A 80 6.89 7.95 -3.96
CA VAL A 80 6.11 6.72 -4.12
C VAL A 80 6.31 6.20 -5.53
N ILE A 81 6.61 4.91 -5.65
CA ILE A 81 6.65 4.18 -6.91
C ILE A 81 5.27 3.59 -7.18
N HIS A 82 4.60 4.01 -8.24
CA HIS A 82 3.25 3.56 -8.58
C HIS A 82 2.90 3.74 -10.07
N HIS A 83 1.77 3.13 -10.45
CA HIS A 83 1.13 3.37 -11.74
C HIS A 83 -0.12 4.22 -11.52
N ASN A 84 -0.18 5.39 -12.15
CA ASN A 84 -1.29 6.34 -12.02
C ASN A 84 -2.06 6.48 -13.34
N SER A 85 -1.36 6.73 -14.45
CA SER A 85 -2.02 6.90 -15.75
C SER A 85 -1.04 6.69 -16.93
N PRO A 86 -1.54 6.48 -18.16
CA PRO A 86 -0.68 6.39 -19.35
C PRO A 86 0.17 7.64 -19.63
N PHE A 87 -0.18 8.79 -19.04
CA PHE A 87 0.49 10.07 -19.23
C PHE A 87 1.24 10.53 -17.97
N GLN A 88 1.48 9.64 -17.01
CA GLN A 88 2.20 10.00 -15.79
C GLN A 88 3.61 10.50 -16.12
N ALA A 89 4.02 11.56 -15.44
CA ALA A 89 5.31 12.20 -15.71
C ALA A 89 6.48 11.36 -15.21
N ALA A 90 6.30 10.68 -14.07
CA ALA A 90 7.27 9.76 -13.50
C ALA A 90 6.56 8.55 -12.89
N TYR A 91 7.28 7.43 -12.75
CA TYR A 91 6.78 6.28 -11.98
C TYR A 91 7.08 6.41 -10.49
N GLU A 92 8.10 7.19 -10.17
CA GLU A 92 8.51 7.55 -8.82
C GLU A 92 8.13 9.02 -8.61
N GLU A 93 6.99 9.25 -7.96
CA GLU A 93 6.37 10.57 -7.83
C GLU A 93 6.37 11.08 -6.39
N ASP A 94 6.53 12.39 -6.26
CA ASP A 94 6.40 13.15 -5.02
C ASP A 94 4.92 13.45 -4.73
N ILE A 95 4.23 12.53 -4.03
CA ILE A 95 2.76 12.61 -3.86
C ILE A 95 2.28 12.60 -2.41
N LEU A 96 3.12 12.21 -1.44
CA LEU A 96 2.68 11.95 -0.06
C LEU A 96 2.11 13.20 0.63
N GLU A 97 2.70 14.36 0.40
CA GLU A 97 2.22 15.63 0.98
C GLU A 97 1.07 16.25 0.19
N LYS A 98 0.84 15.80 -1.05
CA LYS A 98 -0.15 16.36 -1.98
C LYS A 98 -1.50 15.64 -1.91
N ARG A 99 -1.53 14.47 -1.28
CA ARG A 99 -2.71 13.61 -1.16
C ARG A 99 -3.20 13.59 0.27
N ASP A 100 -4.51 13.63 0.43
CA ASP A 100 -5.23 13.56 1.71
C ASP A 100 -5.90 12.21 1.96
N ASP A 101 -5.71 11.25 1.04
CA ASP A 101 -6.36 9.94 1.04
C ASP A 101 -5.41 8.79 1.40
N LEU A 102 -4.26 9.07 2.04
CA LEU A 102 -3.37 8.05 2.57
C LEU A 102 -4.02 7.39 3.80
N VAL A 103 -4.30 6.10 3.71
CA VAL A 103 -5.03 5.36 4.75
C VAL A 103 -4.18 4.35 5.50
N ALA A 104 -3.07 3.89 4.93
CA ALA A 104 -2.19 2.95 5.62
C ALA A 104 -0.76 2.93 5.09
N HIS A 105 0.16 2.54 5.96
CA HIS A 105 1.58 2.37 5.69
C HIS A 105 2.05 1.10 6.40
N TYR A 106 2.72 0.19 5.68
CA TYR A 106 3.12 -1.12 6.18
C TYR A 106 4.55 -1.47 5.78
N ARG A 107 5.22 -2.23 6.65
CA ARG A 107 6.49 -2.90 6.34
C ARG A 107 6.32 -4.41 6.34
N VAL A 108 6.74 -5.05 5.26
CA VAL A 108 6.79 -6.52 5.18
C VAL A 108 8.12 -6.99 5.79
N SER A 109 8.06 -7.87 6.77
CA SER A 109 9.23 -8.56 7.33
C SER A 109 9.35 -9.96 6.72
N GLU A 110 10.58 -10.44 6.54
CA GLU A 110 10.89 -11.83 6.19
C GLU A 110 10.49 -12.83 7.28
#